data_AF-A0A2S3WLE2-F1
#
_entry.id   AF-A0A2S3WLE2-F1
#
_cell.length_a   1.000
_cell.length_b   1.000
_cell.length_c   1.000
_cell.angle_alpha   90.00
_cell.angle_beta   90.00
_cell.angle_gamma   90.00
#
_symmetry.space_group_name_H-M   'P 1'
#
loop_
_entity.id
_entity.type
_entity.pdbx_description
1 polymer ?
#
loop_
_entity_poly.entity_id
_entity_poly.type
_entity_poly.pdbx_seq_one_letter_code
_entity_poly.pdbx_strand_id
1 'polypeptide(L)' 'MSLTPEQEKKSPQSLEEVLRYIDMQVRRDFDLMRARHYWEKTLEGTPKDVLVEALSLALATGRYQMKPRCNCCRQC' A
#
# COMPACT_ATOMS: atom_id res chain seq x y z
N MET A 1 17.39 -22.98 43.70
CA MET A 1 16.92 -23.51 42.41
C MET A 1 17.01 -22.38 41.41
N SER A 2 18.00 -22.44 40.53
CA SER A 2 18.34 -21.36 39.59
C SER A 2 17.39 -21.37 38.41
N LEU A 3 16.79 -20.21 38.13
CA LEU A 3 15.92 -20.00 36.98
C LEU A 3 16.73 -20.07 35.69
N THR A 4 16.23 -20.83 34.71
CA THR A 4 16.84 -20.99 33.39
C THR A 4 16.72 -19.71 32.55
N PRO A 5 17.73 -19.34 31.74
CA PRO A 5 17.76 -18.10 30.95
C PRO A 5 16.83 -18.11 29.71
N GLU A 6 15.97 -19.11 29.55
CA GLU A 6 15.17 -19.32 28.34
C GLU A 6 13.76 -18.69 28.38
N GLN A 7 13.35 -18.03 29.47
CA GLN A 7 11.99 -17.47 29.60
C GLN A 7 11.87 -15.94 29.43
N GLU A 8 12.95 -15.21 29.18
CA GLU A 8 12.88 -13.75 28.98
C GLU A 8 12.72 -13.30 27.52
N LYS A 9 12.65 -14.21 26.55
CA LYS A 9 12.42 -13.88 25.13
C LYS A 9 10.94 -13.79 24.75
N LYS A 10 10.16 -13.01 25.51
CA LYS A 10 8.93 -12.38 25.02
C LYS A 10 8.92 -10.96 25.54
N SER A 11 9.82 -10.13 24.99
CA SER A 11 9.67 -8.67 25.12
C SER A 11 8.25 -8.33 24.69
N PRO A 12 7.41 -7.72 25.55
CA PRO A 12 6.22 -7.06 25.05
C PRO A 12 6.71 -6.05 24.02
N GLN A 13 6.03 -5.92 22.87
CA GLN A 13 6.32 -4.82 21.95
C GLN A 13 6.36 -3.53 22.78
N SER A 14 7.42 -2.74 22.62
CA SER A 14 7.57 -1.55 23.46
C SER A 14 6.35 -0.66 23.23
N LEU A 15 5.88 0.04 24.26
CA LEU A 15 4.72 0.92 24.14
C LEU A 15 4.93 1.92 22.98
N GLU A 16 6.16 2.37 22.75
CA GLU A 16 6.50 3.22 21.61
C GLU A 16 6.29 2.54 20.25
N GLU A 17 6.58 1.25 20.11
CA GLU A 17 6.36 0.52 18.86
C GLU A 17 4.87 0.42 18.51
N VAL A 18 4.04 0.11 19.51
CA VAL A 18 2.59 0.02 19.33
C VAL A 18 2.02 1.38 18.94
N LEU A 19 2.42 2.45 19.63
CA LEU A 19 2.00 3.83 19.31
C LEU A 19 2.44 4.24 17.91
N ARG A 20 3.65 3.87 17.49
CA ARG A 20 4.15 4.12 16.12
C ARG A 20 3.29 3.42 15.08
N TYR A 21 2.92 2.15 15.30
CA TYR A 21 2.06 1.42 14.36
C TYR A 21 0.67 2.05 14.23
N ILE A 22 0.09 2.50 15.35
CA ILE A 22 -1.21 3.18 15.35
C ILE A 22 -1.12 4.50 14.58
N ASP A 23 -0.11 5.33 14.86
CA ASP A 23 0.10 6.61 14.16
C ASP A 23 0.29 6.40 12.65
N MET A 24 1.04 5.38 12.23
CA MET A 24 1.17 5.02 10.81
C MET A 24 -0.16 4.65 10.16
N GLN A 25 -1.01 3.89 10.85
CA GLN A 25 -2.34 3.51 10.33
C GLN A 25 -3.24 4.73 10.21
N VAL A 26 -3.29 5.57 11.24
CA VAL A 26 -4.11 6.80 11.24
C VAL A 26 -3.69 7.74 10.10
N ARG A 27 -2.38 7.95 9.89
CA ARG A 27 -1.88 8.78 8.78
C ARG A 27 -2.25 8.20 7.43
N ARG A 28 -2.12 6.88 7.25
CA ARG A 28 -2.51 6.21 6.01
C ARG A 28 -4.00 6.40 5.71
N ASP A 29 -4.85 6.26 6.71
CA ASP A 29 -6.30 6.41 6.54
C ASP A 29 -6.67 7.86 6.22
N PHE A 30 -6.03 8.81 6.88
CA PHE A 30 -6.22 10.23 6.60
C PHE A 30 -5.76 10.61 5.19
N ASP A 31 -4.60 10.14 4.76
CA ASP A 31 -4.09 10.37 3.41
C ASP A 31 -5.00 9.71 2.36
N LEU A 32 -5.53 8.52 2.65
CA LEU A 32 -6.51 7.86 1.78
C LEU A 32 -7.80 8.68 1.65
N MET A 33 -8.35 9.19 2.76
CA MET A 33 -9.55 10.04 2.73
C MET A 33 -9.30 11.32 1.93
N ARG A 34 -8.17 11.98 2.16
CA ARG A 34 -7.78 13.19 1.42
C ARG A 34 -7.62 12.91 -0.07
N ALA A 35 -6.93 11.83 -0.42
CA ALA A 35 -6.74 11.44 -1.82
C ALA A 35 -8.08 11.15 -2.50
N ARG A 36 -8.99 10.42 -1.83
CA ARG A 36 -10.34 10.15 -2.36
C ARG A 36 -11.10 11.45 -2.63
N HIS A 37 -11.15 12.34 -1.65
CA HIS A 37 -11.86 13.61 -1.79
C HIS A 37 -11.28 14.49 -2.90
N TYR A 38 -9.96 14.58 -2.98
CA TYR A 38 -9.27 15.29 -4.05
C TYR A 38 -9.64 14.73 -5.41
N TRP A 39 -9.49 13.41 -5.61
CA TRP A 39 -9.78 12.78 -6.89
C TRP A 39 -11.24 12.84 -7.27
N GLU A 40 -12.17 12.73 -6.31
CA GLU A 40 -13.60 12.93 -6.57
C GLU A 40 -13.87 14.30 -7.19
N LYS A 41 -13.30 15.36 -6.61
CA LYS A 41 -13.46 16.74 -7.12
C LYS A 41 -12.74 16.95 -8.44
N THR A 42 -11.52 16.43 -8.58
CA THR A 42 -10.76 16.55 -9.82
C THR A 42 -11.48 15.85 -10.96
N LEU A 43 -11.97 14.63 -10.75
CA LEU A 43 -12.67 13.86 -11.78
C LEU A 43 -14.01 14.48 -12.17
N GLU A 44 -14.75 15.06 -11.21
CA GLU A 44 -16.02 15.75 -11.47
C GLU A 44 -15.83 16.95 -12.43
N GLY A 45 -14.72 17.68 -12.29
CA GLY A 45 -14.41 18.85 -13.14
C GLY A 45 -13.60 18.54 -14.41
N THR A 46 -13.10 17.32 -14.59
CA THR A 46 -12.22 16.99 -15.73
C THR A 46 -13.05 16.55 -16.94
N PRO A 47 -12.81 17.13 -18.13
CA PRO A 47 -13.45 16.68 -19.37
C PRO A 47 -13.20 15.19 -19.66
N LYS A 48 -14.21 14.50 -20.19
CA LYS A 48 -14.17 13.04 -20.40
C LYS A 48 -13.08 12.61 -21.40
N ASP A 49 -12.88 13.39 -22.45
CA ASP A 49 -11.84 13.20 -23.46
C ASP A 49 -10.44 13.21 -22.84
N VAL A 50 -10.17 14.17 -21.96
CA VAL A 50 -8.90 14.26 -21.22
C VAL A 50 -8.68 13.04 -20.33
N LEU A 51 -9.73 12.57 -19.63
CA LEU A 51 -9.65 11.36 -18.81
C LEU A 51 -9.34 10.11 -19.65
N VAL A 52 -9.99 9.97 -20.81
CA VAL A 52 -9.77 8.84 -21.73
C VAL A 52 -8.35 8.85 -22.27
N GLU A 53 -7.83 10.01 -22.67
CA GLU A 53 -6.45 10.14 -23.15
C GLU A 53 -5.43 9.77 -22.06
N ALA A 54 -5.57 10.36 -20.87
CA ALA A 54 -4.69 10.10 -19.74
C ALA A 54 -4.70 8.62 -19.33
N LEU A 55 -5.89 8.00 -19.28
CA LEU A 55 -6.03 6.58 -18.98
C LEU A 55 -5.39 5.70 -20.06
N SER A 56 -5.59 6.04 -21.33
CA SER A 56 -5.00 5.31 -22.45
C SER A 56 -3.48 5.34 -22.40
N LEU A 57 -2.89 6.51 -22.12
CA LEU A 57 -1.45 6.65 -21.93
C LEU A 57 -0.95 5.82 -20.76
N ALA A 58 -1.62 5.89 -19.60
CA ALA A 58 -1.22 5.16 -18.41
C ALA A 58 -1.21 3.64 -18.63
N LEU A 59 -2.27 3.11 -19.28
CA LEU A 59 -2.40 1.69 -19.59
C LEU A 59 -1.43 1.22 -20.68
N ALA A 60 -1.11 2.07 -21.66
CA ALA A 60 -0.14 1.77 -22.71
C ALA A 60 1.28 1.53 -22.16
N THR A 61 1.63 2.12 -21.01
CA THR A 61 2.96 1.91 -20.39
C THR A 61 3.17 0.49 -19.83
N GLY A 62 2.16 -0.39 -19.85
CA GLY A 62 2.28 -1.78 -19.39
C GLY A 62 2.43 -1.93 -17.87
N ARG A 63 2.52 -0.83 -17.11
CA ARG A 63 2.65 -0.83 -15.64
C ARG A 63 1.48 -1.49 -14.93
N TYR A 64 0.33 -1.58 -15.59
CA TYR A 64 -0.89 -2.20 -15.08
C TYR A 64 -1.26 -3.51 -15.77
N GLN A 65 -0.47 -3.96 -16.75
CA GLN A 65 -0.63 -5.28 -17.34
C GLN A 65 -0.03 -6.29 -16.36
N MET A 66 -0.87 -6.98 -15.57
CA MET A 66 -0.42 -8.18 -14.88
C MET A 66 0.07 -9.17 -15.94
N LYS A 67 1.40 -9.33 -16.07
CA LYS A 67 1.95 -10.47 -16.79
C LYS A 67 1.67 -11.70 -15.92
N PRO A 68 0.84 -12.66 -16.37
CA PRO A 68 0.74 -13.92 -15.66
C PRO A 68 2.15 -14.50 -15.52
N ARG A 69 2.52 -14.90 -14.30
CA ARG A 69 3.81 -15.55 -14.06
C ARG A 69 3.79 -16.85 -14.86
N CYS A 70 4.53 -16.92 -15.98
CA CYS A 70 4.65 -18.20 -16.68
C CYS A 70 5.44 -19.16 -15.79
N ASN A 71 4.83 -20.28 -15.41
CA ASN A 71 5.56 -21.39 -14.80
C ASN A 71 6.37 -22.21 -15.83
N CYS A 72 6.27 -21.87 -17.12
CA CYS A 72 6.96 -22.57 -18.19
C CYS A 72 8.49 -22.35 -18.22
N CYS A 73 9.01 -21.26 -17.62
CA CYS A 73 10.42 -20.87 -17.74
C CYS A 73 11.24 -21.09 -16.45
N ARG A 74 10.77 -21.87 -15.48
CA ARG A 74 11.51 -22.11 -14.21
C ARG A 74 12.64 -23.16 -14.32
N GLN A 75 13.00 -23.59 -15.53
CA GLN A 75 13.92 -24.71 -15.74
C GLN A 75 15.03 -24.48 -16.80
N CYS A 76 15.48 -23.23 -16.99
CA CYS A 76 16.69 -22.96 -17.77
C CYS A 76 17.74 -22.26 -16.92
#